data_AF-A0A6A4ZD88-F1
#
_entry.id   AF-A0A6A4ZD88-F1
#
_cell.length_a   1.000
_cell.length_b   1.000
_cell.length_c   1.000
_cell.angle_alpha   90.00
_cell.angle_beta   90.00
_cell.angle_gamma   90.00
#
_symmetry.space_group_name_H-M   'P 1'
#
loop_
_entity.id
_entity.type
_entity.pdbx_description
1 polymer ?
#
loop_
_entity_poly.entity_id
_entity_poly.type
_entity_poly.pdbx_seq_one_letter_code
_entity_poly.pdbx_strand_id
1 'polypeptide(L)'
;MMSSSTDPKDRMESAHHDLKQVNVYTSATRMVHGDSDPFTVYTVIVSCASTKTWWVIRKRYSHFHALRQGLVHKVRAMAKAKSNTLADVHTLLQPLTSFPFPKKFLRLDTDAIMGHRKGAFKTITTMLMQARSAMLVMARRQANNSALVGELKDLRSTLDTFLGVPDRQVAEEEHRMATPLVGSFTSMDLLHTHDNDWCEDDGCSICLIALKDATDKATGDRVLRMGCGHAYHESCIVQWLERKLSCPLCRQVAQDGVVH
;
A
#
# COMPACT_ATOMS: atom_id res chain seq x y z
N MET A 1 -12.23 -9.98 28.14
CA MET A 1 -12.83 -11.03 27.27
C MET A 1 -13.52 -10.32 26.12
N MET A 2 -12.86 -10.16 24.97
CA MET A 2 -13.49 -9.58 23.78
C MET A 2 -14.18 -10.71 23.04
N SER A 3 -15.52 -10.65 22.97
CA SER A 3 -16.34 -11.58 22.20
C SER A 3 -16.08 -11.37 20.72
N SER A 4 -15.24 -12.21 20.12
CA SER A 4 -15.07 -12.27 18.67
C SER A 4 -16.36 -12.80 18.04
N SER A 5 -17.10 -11.96 17.32
CA SER A 5 -18.32 -12.37 16.61
C SER A 5 -18.02 -13.46 15.57
N THR A 6 -18.85 -14.50 15.52
CA THR A 6 -18.74 -15.62 14.59
C THR A 6 -19.46 -15.39 13.26
N ASP A 7 -20.15 -14.26 13.09
CA ASP A 7 -20.92 -13.94 11.88
C ASP A 7 -19.99 -13.66 10.67
N PRO A 8 -20.17 -14.34 9.52
CA PRO A 8 -19.45 -14.04 8.28
C PRO A 8 -19.45 -12.56 7.86
N LYS A 9 -20.50 -11.79 8.13
CA LYS A 9 -20.57 -10.36 7.78
C LYS A 9 -19.64 -9.49 8.65
N ASP A 10 -19.67 -9.69 9.96
CA ASP A 10 -18.79 -8.99 10.91
C ASP A 10 -17.31 -9.28 10.63
N ARG A 11 -17.01 -10.51 10.15
CA ARG A 11 -15.66 -10.95 9.76
C ARG A 11 -15.13 -10.23 8.52
N MET A 12 -15.95 -10.12 7.48
CA MET A 12 -15.58 -9.38 6.27
C MET A 12 -15.35 -7.90 6.57
N GLU A 13 -16.10 -7.33 7.52
CA GLU A 13 -15.93 -5.94 7.95
C GLU A 13 -14.66 -5.73 8.77
N SER A 14 -14.32 -6.67 9.66
CA SER A 14 -13.03 -6.68 10.36
C SER A 14 -11.85 -6.82 9.39
N ALA A 15 -11.90 -7.78 8.46
CA ALA A 15 -10.85 -7.96 7.47
C ALA A 15 -10.71 -6.73 6.55
N HIS A 16 -11.82 -6.13 6.14
CA HIS A 16 -11.81 -4.86 5.41
C HIS A 16 -11.19 -3.73 6.22
N HIS A 17 -11.52 -3.65 7.51
CA HIS A 17 -10.95 -2.66 8.42
C HIS A 17 -9.43 -2.80 8.53
N ASP A 18 -8.91 -4.01 8.56
CA ASP A 18 -7.46 -4.23 8.70
C ASP A 18 -6.70 -4.00 7.38
N LEU A 19 -7.28 -4.38 6.24
CA LEU A 19 -6.64 -4.20 4.93
C LEU A 19 -6.58 -2.75 4.47
N LYS A 20 -7.46 -1.88 4.98
CA LYS A 20 -7.44 -0.44 4.66
C LYS A 20 -6.45 0.36 5.51
N GLN A 21 -5.91 -0.22 6.59
CA GLN A 21 -4.95 0.42 7.48
C GLN A 21 -3.53 0.20 6.94
N VAL A 22 -3.01 1.23 6.26
CA VAL A 22 -1.64 1.24 5.71
C VAL A 22 -0.89 2.47 6.18
N ASN A 23 0.40 2.32 6.47
CA ASN A 23 1.29 3.45 6.61
C ASN A 23 1.85 3.83 5.24
N VAL A 24 1.86 5.13 4.96
CA VAL A 24 2.35 5.70 3.71
C VAL A 24 3.35 6.79 4.01
N TYR A 25 4.55 6.65 3.46
CA TYR A 25 5.65 7.60 3.59
C TYR A 25 6.04 8.11 2.20
N THR A 26 6.50 9.34 2.10
CA THR A 26 6.77 9.97 0.80
C THR A 26 8.01 10.83 0.83
N SER A 27 8.92 10.60 -0.12
CA SER A 27 10.03 11.49 -0.42
C SER A 27 10.00 11.95 -1.89
N ALA A 28 10.83 12.93 -2.20
CA ALA A 28 10.98 13.46 -3.54
C ALA A 28 12.46 13.66 -3.84
N THR A 29 12.89 13.22 -5.01
CA THR A 29 14.27 13.35 -5.47
C THR A 29 14.27 13.95 -6.87
N ARG A 30 15.12 14.96 -7.07
CA ARG A 30 15.40 15.50 -8.41
C ARG A 30 16.32 14.51 -9.13
N MET A 31 15.84 13.99 -10.25
CA MET A 31 16.60 13.07 -11.09
C MET A 31 17.14 13.84 -12.29
N VAL A 32 18.41 13.59 -12.60
CA VAL A 32 19.07 14.02 -13.84
C VAL A 32 19.52 12.74 -14.54
N HIS A 33 19.19 12.57 -15.81
CA HIS A 33 19.56 11.39 -16.58
C HIS A 33 20.25 11.80 -17.88
N GLY A 34 21.59 11.75 -17.88
CA GLY A 34 22.38 12.26 -18.99
C GLY A 34 22.02 13.72 -19.30
N ASP A 35 21.78 14.02 -20.58
CA ASP A 35 21.42 15.36 -21.08
C ASP A 35 19.92 15.67 -21.00
N SER A 36 19.10 14.80 -20.38
CA SER A 36 17.66 15.06 -20.26
C SER A 36 17.38 16.16 -19.24
N ASP A 37 16.34 16.97 -19.50
CA ASP A 37 15.84 17.94 -18.52
C ASP A 37 15.57 17.28 -17.15
N PRO A 38 16.02 17.91 -16.04
CA PRO A 38 15.78 17.38 -14.72
C PRO A 38 14.29 17.20 -14.43
N PHE A 39 13.93 16.13 -13.73
CA PHE A 39 12.56 15.89 -13.30
C PHE A 39 12.48 15.34 -11.89
N THR A 40 11.35 15.57 -11.22
CA THR A 40 11.11 15.05 -9.87
C THR A 40 10.52 13.65 -9.94
N VAL A 41 11.13 12.71 -9.19
CA VAL A 41 10.53 11.42 -8.85
C VAL A 41 10.08 11.45 -7.42
N TYR A 42 8.85 11.01 -7.20
CA TYR A 42 8.28 10.78 -5.87
C TYR A 42 8.41 9.30 -5.55
N THR A 43 9.03 9.04 -4.42
CA THR A 43 9.16 7.71 -3.83
C THR A 43 8.12 7.62 -2.74
N VAL A 44 7.24 6.63 -2.82
CA VAL A 44 6.18 6.37 -1.84
C VAL A 44 6.42 4.98 -1.26
N ILE A 45 6.57 4.87 0.05
CA ILE A 45 6.74 3.60 0.74
C ILE A 45 5.40 3.26 1.38
N VAL A 46 4.84 2.11 1.04
CA VAL A 46 3.60 1.60 1.62
C VAL A 46 3.95 0.43 2.51
N SER A 47 3.38 0.41 3.71
CA SER A 47 3.55 -0.65 4.70
C SER A 47 2.19 -1.07 5.24
N CYS A 48 1.89 -2.35 5.14
CA CYS A 48 0.62 -2.94 5.50
C CYS A 48 0.86 -4.07 6.51
N ALA A 49 0.53 -3.81 7.77
CA ALA A 49 0.73 -4.77 8.85
C ALA A 49 -0.19 -5.98 8.72
N SER A 50 -1.42 -5.79 8.23
CA SER A 50 -2.36 -6.89 8.03
C SER A 50 -1.79 -7.88 7.01
N THR A 51 -1.31 -7.43 5.86
CA THR A 51 -0.73 -8.36 4.88
C THR A 51 0.74 -8.71 5.10
N LYS A 52 1.35 -8.18 6.16
CA LYS A 52 2.77 -8.34 6.46
C LYS A 52 3.67 -7.97 5.29
N THR A 53 3.34 -6.92 4.53
CA THR A 53 4.15 -6.48 3.39
C THR A 53 4.43 -4.99 3.43
N TRP A 54 5.57 -4.62 2.86
CA TRP A 54 5.88 -3.25 2.52
C TRP A 54 6.56 -3.19 1.16
N TRP A 55 6.39 -2.10 0.42
CA TRP A 55 7.02 -1.92 -0.89
C TRP A 55 7.17 -0.45 -1.27
N VAL A 56 7.97 -0.21 -2.32
CA VAL A 56 8.34 1.11 -2.82
C VAL A 56 7.68 1.37 -4.16
N ILE A 57 6.94 2.48 -4.24
CA ILE A 57 6.30 3.00 -5.45
C ILE A 57 7.08 4.21 -5.93
N ARG A 58 7.59 4.18 -7.16
CA ARG A 58 8.30 5.32 -7.75
C ARG A 58 7.53 5.90 -8.92
N LYS A 59 7.05 7.14 -8.79
CA LYS A 59 6.25 7.80 -9.83
C LYS A 59 6.61 9.28 -9.96
N ARG A 60 6.51 9.80 -11.18
CA ARG A 60 6.53 11.24 -11.47
C ARG A 60 5.13 11.85 -11.33
N TYR A 61 5.03 13.17 -11.22
CA TYR A 61 3.74 13.90 -11.22
C TYR A 61 2.79 13.45 -12.34
N SER A 62 3.33 13.30 -13.56
CA SER A 62 2.56 12.90 -14.75
C SER A 62 1.85 11.57 -14.59
N HIS A 63 2.43 10.61 -13.85
CA HIS A 63 1.80 9.31 -13.63
C HIS A 63 0.57 9.43 -12.72
N PHE A 64 0.67 10.15 -11.60
CA PHE A 64 -0.47 10.42 -10.71
C PHE A 64 -1.57 11.19 -11.46
N HIS A 65 -1.16 12.16 -12.29
CA HIS A 65 -2.10 12.95 -13.08
C HIS A 65 -2.82 12.07 -14.11
N ALA A 66 -2.10 11.19 -14.82
CA ALA A 66 -2.68 10.26 -15.79
C ALA A 66 -3.69 9.31 -15.13
N LEU A 67 -3.34 8.71 -13.99
CA LEU A 67 -4.27 7.87 -13.22
C LEU A 67 -5.55 8.65 -12.88
N ARG A 68 -5.41 9.86 -12.34
CA ARG A 68 -6.57 10.69 -12.00
C ARG A 68 -7.46 10.96 -13.20
N GLN A 69 -6.88 11.34 -14.34
CA GLN A 69 -7.67 11.59 -15.55
C GLN A 69 -8.41 10.33 -16.01
N GLY A 70 -7.74 9.17 -15.96
CA GLY A 70 -8.37 7.88 -16.27
C GLY A 70 -9.56 7.58 -15.36
N LEU A 71 -9.40 7.73 -14.04
CA LEU A 71 -10.48 7.52 -13.07
C LEU A 71 -11.66 8.49 -13.28
N VAL A 72 -11.38 9.78 -13.46
CA VAL A 72 -12.41 10.80 -13.73
C VAL A 72 -13.16 10.50 -15.02
N HIS A 73 -12.45 10.11 -16.08
CA HIS A 73 -13.06 9.72 -17.34
C HIS A 73 -13.98 8.50 -17.17
N LYS A 74 -13.51 7.46 -16.47
CA LYS A 74 -14.30 6.25 -16.20
C LYS A 74 -15.57 6.59 -15.43
N VAL A 75 -15.47 7.34 -14.33
CA VAL A 75 -16.62 7.77 -13.52
C VAL A 75 -17.64 8.56 -14.36
N ARG A 76 -17.18 9.48 -15.22
CA ARG A 76 -18.07 10.21 -16.13
C ARG A 76 -18.74 9.32 -17.17
N ALA A 77 -18.04 8.32 -17.70
CA ALA A 77 -18.61 7.35 -18.63
C ALA A 77 -19.70 6.51 -17.96
N MET A 78 -19.46 6.04 -16.73
CA MET A 78 -20.45 5.29 -15.94
C MET A 78 -21.72 6.11 -15.66
N ALA A 79 -21.55 7.38 -15.27
CA ALA A 79 -22.69 8.28 -15.02
C ALA A 79 -23.57 8.49 -16.25
N LYS A 80 -22.98 8.51 -17.45
CA LYS A 80 -23.72 8.63 -18.72
C LYS A 80 -24.50 7.37 -19.08
N ALA A 81 -23.99 6.19 -18.71
CA ALA A 81 -24.61 4.91 -19.04
C ALA A 81 -25.92 4.63 -18.28
N LYS A 82 -26.34 5.49 -17.33
CA LYS A 82 -27.57 5.35 -16.50
C LYS A 82 -27.71 3.97 -15.83
N SER A 83 -26.59 3.32 -15.55
CA SER A 83 -26.55 2.01 -14.92
C SER A 83 -26.64 2.15 -13.40
N ASN A 84 -27.74 1.67 -12.81
CA ASN A 84 -27.95 1.70 -11.37
C ASN A 84 -26.95 0.80 -10.62
N THR A 85 -26.40 -0.20 -11.31
CA THR A 85 -25.38 -1.13 -10.81
C THR A 85 -24.03 -0.48 -10.51
N LEU A 86 -23.77 0.74 -10.99
CA LEU A 86 -22.47 1.42 -10.86
C LEU A 86 -22.46 2.56 -9.83
N ALA A 87 -23.57 2.81 -9.14
CA ALA A 87 -23.65 3.83 -8.08
C ALA A 87 -22.66 3.55 -6.93
N ASP A 88 -22.50 2.28 -6.57
CA ASP A 88 -21.54 1.84 -5.56
C ASP A 88 -20.10 2.11 -6.00
N VAL A 89 -19.77 1.83 -7.27
CA VAL A 89 -18.44 2.10 -7.85
C VAL A 89 -18.13 3.60 -7.86
N HIS A 90 -19.11 4.42 -8.23
CA HIS A 90 -18.99 5.87 -8.15
C HIS A 90 -18.68 6.32 -6.71
N THR A 91 -19.40 5.78 -5.72
CA THR A 91 -19.19 6.11 -4.31
C THR A 91 -17.78 5.75 -3.84
N LEU A 92 -17.24 4.60 -4.28
CA LEU A 92 -15.86 4.21 -3.98
C LEU A 92 -14.80 5.14 -4.58
N LEU A 93 -15.04 5.65 -5.79
CA LEU A 93 -14.09 6.51 -6.50
C LEU A 93 -14.23 8.00 -6.15
N GLN A 94 -15.36 8.42 -5.59
CA GLN A 94 -15.65 9.82 -5.29
C GLN A 94 -14.55 10.52 -4.46
N PRO A 95 -14.02 9.94 -3.37
CA PRO A 95 -12.94 10.59 -2.62
C PRO A 95 -11.71 10.89 -3.49
N LEU A 96 -11.33 9.95 -4.35
CA LEU A 96 -10.19 10.07 -5.26
C LEU A 96 -10.43 11.13 -6.35
N THR A 97 -11.63 11.17 -6.93
CA THR A 97 -11.94 12.12 -8.01
C THR A 97 -12.19 13.54 -7.51
N SER A 98 -12.69 13.68 -6.28
CA SER A 98 -13.01 14.98 -5.67
C SER A 98 -11.84 15.61 -4.93
N PHE A 99 -10.82 14.83 -4.54
CA PHE A 99 -9.63 15.37 -3.88
C PHE A 99 -8.97 16.49 -4.71
N PRO A 100 -8.60 17.64 -4.13
CA PRO A 100 -7.91 18.72 -4.86
C PRO A 100 -6.54 18.26 -5.38
N PHE A 101 -6.42 18.08 -6.70
CA PHE A 101 -5.18 17.54 -7.27
C PHE A 101 -4.08 18.61 -7.37
N PRO A 102 -2.81 18.27 -7.09
CA PRO A 102 -1.72 19.23 -7.19
C PRO A 102 -1.61 19.85 -8.58
N LYS A 103 -1.41 21.17 -8.63
CA LYS A 103 -1.33 21.92 -9.90
C LYS A 103 -0.12 21.48 -10.74
N LYS A 104 -0.31 21.50 -12.06
CA LYS A 104 0.78 21.37 -13.03
C LYS A 104 1.46 22.73 -13.17
N PHE A 105 2.79 22.73 -13.20
CA PHE A 105 3.60 23.92 -13.43
C PHE A 105 4.45 23.70 -14.68
N LEU A 106 4.65 24.74 -15.49
CA LEU A 106 5.52 24.73 -16.67
C LEU A 106 6.95 25.16 -16.31
N ARG A 107 7.44 24.73 -15.14
CA ARG A 107 8.79 25.01 -14.62
C ARG A 107 9.28 23.81 -13.82
N LEU A 108 10.58 23.77 -13.52
CA LEU A 108 11.15 22.82 -12.58
C LEU A 108 10.51 22.97 -11.19
N ASP A 109 10.38 21.84 -10.50
CA ASP A 109 9.77 21.83 -9.17
C ASP A 109 10.70 22.49 -8.14
N THR A 110 10.18 23.48 -7.41
CA THR A 110 10.81 24.04 -6.22
C THR A 110 10.59 23.12 -5.02
N ASP A 111 11.35 23.30 -3.94
CA ASP A 111 11.18 22.50 -2.72
C ASP A 111 9.77 22.65 -2.12
N ALA A 112 9.18 23.85 -2.22
CA ALA A 112 7.79 24.08 -1.82
C ALA A 112 6.79 23.28 -2.68
N ILE A 113 6.99 23.22 -4.01
CA ILE A 113 6.15 22.40 -4.91
C ILE A 113 6.29 20.93 -4.56
N MET A 114 7.53 20.45 -4.35
CA MET A 114 7.79 19.07 -3.97
C MET A 114 7.16 18.73 -2.62
N GLY A 115 7.28 19.61 -1.62
CA GLY A 115 6.67 19.47 -0.30
C GLY A 115 5.15 19.31 -0.38
N HIS A 116 4.48 20.21 -1.10
CA HIS A 116 3.02 20.13 -1.30
C HIS A 116 2.62 18.84 -2.04
N ARG A 117 3.33 18.47 -3.11
CA ARG A 117 3.04 17.25 -3.87
C ARG A 117 3.28 15.98 -3.05
N LYS A 118 4.32 15.93 -2.21
CA LYS A 118 4.56 14.80 -1.29
C LYS A 118 3.35 14.55 -0.40
N GLY A 119 2.86 15.60 0.28
CA GLY A 119 1.67 15.51 1.12
C GLY A 119 0.44 15.02 0.36
N ALA A 120 0.17 15.60 -0.81
CA ALA A 120 -0.96 15.19 -1.63
C ALA A 120 -0.85 13.73 -2.13
N PHE A 121 0.34 13.30 -2.57
CA PHE A 121 0.56 11.93 -3.06
C PHE A 121 0.52 10.91 -1.93
N LYS A 122 0.91 11.27 -0.71
CA LYS A 122 0.66 10.45 0.48
C LYS A 122 -0.83 10.20 0.64
N THR A 123 -1.64 11.26 0.70
CA THR A 123 -3.09 11.15 0.86
C THR A 123 -3.75 10.38 -0.29
N ILE A 124 -3.37 10.66 -1.54
CA ILE A 124 -3.87 9.94 -2.71
C ILE A 124 -3.54 8.46 -2.63
N THR A 125 -2.30 8.09 -2.28
CA THR A 125 -1.89 6.69 -2.17
C THR A 125 -2.67 5.97 -1.07
N THR A 126 -2.91 6.60 0.08
CA THR A 126 -3.78 6.05 1.13
C THR A 126 -5.20 5.81 0.61
N MET A 127 -5.80 6.79 -0.07
CA MET A 127 -7.15 6.62 -0.65
C MET A 127 -7.19 5.53 -1.72
N LEU A 128 -6.12 5.36 -2.52
CA LEU A 128 -6.03 4.28 -3.51
C LEU A 128 -6.00 2.91 -2.84
N MET A 129 -5.22 2.74 -1.78
CA MET A 129 -5.18 1.49 -1.00
C MET A 129 -6.53 1.16 -0.35
N GLN A 130 -7.21 2.17 0.18
CA GLN A 130 -8.56 2.02 0.75
C GLN A 130 -9.59 1.64 -0.33
N ALA A 131 -9.54 2.28 -1.50
CA ALA A 131 -10.40 1.95 -2.62
C ALA A 131 -10.17 0.51 -3.11
N ARG A 132 -8.90 0.07 -3.20
CA ARG A 132 -8.55 -1.31 -3.56
C ARG A 132 -9.17 -2.33 -2.61
N SER A 133 -9.02 -2.15 -1.30
CA SER A 133 -9.57 -3.08 -0.32
C SER A 133 -11.10 -3.08 -0.33
N ALA A 134 -11.72 -1.92 -0.54
CA ALA A 134 -13.18 -1.82 -0.69
C ALA A 134 -13.69 -2.52 -1.95
N MET A 135 -12.99 -2.39 -3.09
CA MET A 135 -13.33 -3.09 -4.33
C MET A 135 -13.26 -4.61 -4.17
N LEU A 136 -12.23 -5.12 -3.49
CA LEU A 136 -12.10 -6.55 -3.19
C LEU A 136 -13.30 -7.08 -2.39
N VAL A 137 -13.67 -6.37 -1.32
CA VAL A 137 -14.77 -6.76 -0.43
C VAL A 137 -16.11 -6.68 -1.15
N MET A 138 -16.33 -5.61 -1.91
CA MET A 138 -17.55 -5.41 -2.67
C MET A 138 -17.72 -6.47 -3.76
N ALA A 139 -16.65 -6.84 -4.47
CA ALA A 139 -16.69 -7.90 -5.47
C ALA A 139 -17.08 -9.26 -4.86
N ARG A 140 -16.65 -9.54 -3.61
CA ARG A 140 -17.08 -10.75 -2.89
C ARG A 140 -18.53 -10.68 -2.43
N ARG A 141 -18.98 -9.55 -1.90
CA ARG A 141 -20.38 -9.34 -1.46
C ARG A 141 -21.36 -9.46 -2.63
N GLN A 142 -20.95 -9.00 -3.81
CA GLN A 142 -21.75 -8.99 -5.03
C GLN A 142 -21.41 -10.14 -5.99
N ALA A 143 -21.00 -11.31 -5.48
CA ALA A 143 -20.52 -12.43 -6.29
C ALA A 143 -21.51 -12.89 -7.39
N ASN A 144 -22.82 -12.68 -7.18
CA ASN A 144 -23.87 -13.02 -8.14
C ASN A 144 -24.04 -11.99 -9.28
N ASN A 145 -23.36 -10.83 -9.20
CA ASN A 145 -23.41 -9.77 -10.19
C ASN A 145 -22.11 -9.72 -11.00
N SER A 146 -21.98 -10.63 -11.98
CA SER A 146 -20.76 -10.83 -12.76
C SER A 146 -20.27 -9.57 -13.48
N ALA A 147 -21.19 -8.73 -13.98
CA ALA A 147 -20.84 -7.47 -14.64
C ALA A 147 -20.17 -6.48 -13.67
N LEU A 148 -20.75 -6.29 -12.48
CA LEU A 148 -20.19 -5.43 -11.44
C LEU A 148 -18.85 -5.96 -10.92
N VAL A 149 -18.76 -7.28 -10.70
CA VAL A 149 -17.53 -7.95 -10.26
C VAL A 149 -16.42 -7.78 -11.29
N GLY A 150 -16.73 -7.92 -12.59
CA GLY A 150 -15.78 -7.66 -13.67
C GLY A 150 -15.25 -6.22 -13.63
N GLU A 151 -16.15 -5.25 -13.53
CA GLU A 151 -15.79 -3.82 -13.47
C GLU A 151 -14.92 -3.47 -12.25
N LEU A 152 -15.23 -4.03 -11.08
CA LEU A 152 -14.43 -3.88 -9.86
C LEU A 152 -13.04 -4.50 -9.99
N LYS A 153 -12.92 -5.66 -10.63
CA LYS A 153 -11.64 -6.33 -10.90
C LYS A 153 -10.78 -5.50 -11.86
N ASP A 154 -11.36 -4.98 -12.93
CA ASP A 154 -10.66 -4.14 -13.90
C ASP A 154 -10.15 -2.83 -13.27
N LEU A 155 -10.99 -2.21 -12.43
CA LEU A 155 -10.58 -1.04 -11.65
C LEU A 155 -9.46 -1.37 -10.67
N ARG A 156 -9.60 -2.45 -9.89
CA ARG A 156 -8.55 -2.88 -8.94
C ARG A 156 -7.23 -3.17 -9.66
N SER A 157 -7.27 -3.85 -10.80
CA SER A 157 -6.07 -4.12 -11.63
C SER A 157 -5.38 -2.84 -12.13
N THR A 158 -6.17 -1.83 -12.51
CA THR A 158 -5.63 -0.50 -12.84
C THR A 158 -4.90 0.13 -11.65
N LEU A 159 -5.47 0.01 -10.46
CA LEU A 159 -4.85 0.50 -9.23
C LEU A 159 -3.61 -0.31 -8.84
N ASP A 160 -3.64 -1.64 -8.97
CA ASP A 160 -2.52 -2.56 -8.71
C ASP A 160 -1.30 -2.17 -9.55
N THR A 161 -1.52 -1.97 -10.85
CA THR A 161 -0.48 -1.57 -11.81
C THR A 161 0.11 -0.21 -11.45
N PHE A 162 -0.72 0.76 -11.06
CA PHE A 162 -0.24 2.05 -10.63
C PHE A 162 0.56 1.96 -9.33
N LEU A 163 0.04 1.24 -8.34
CA LEU A 163 0.62 1.12 -7.01
C LEU A 163 1.80 0.13 -6.95
N GLY A 164 2.06 -0.65 -8.01
CA GLY A 164 3.12 -1.65 -8.03
C GLY A 164 2.93 -2.68 -6.91
N VAL A 165 1.70 -3.14 -6.72
CA VAL A 165 1.35 -4.03 -5.61
C VAL A 165 2.05 -5.38 -5.79
N PRO A 166 2.82 -5.88 -4.80
CA PRO A 166 3.51 -7.16 -4.92
C PRO A 166 2.55 -8.34 -4.84
N ASP A 167 2.88 -9.45 -5.51
CA ASP A 167 2.06 -10.68 -5.52
C ASP A 167 1.75 -11.18 -4.10
N ARG A 168 2.71 -11.05 -3.17
CA ARG A 168 2.53 -11.38 -1.75
C ARG A 168 1.38 -10.61 -1.10
N GLN A 169 1.23 -9.31 -1.39
CA GLN A 169 0.11 -8.50 -0.90
C GLN A 169 -1.22 -9.06 -1.42
N VAL A 170 -1.29 -9.38 -2.72
CA VAL A 170 -2.52 -9.91 -3.34
C VAL A 170 -2.89 -11.26 -2.76
N ALA A 171 -1.93 -12.17 -2.64
CA ALA A 171 -2.14 -13.50 -2.07
C ALA A 171 -2.65 -13.43 -0.62
N GLU A 172 -2.06 -12.56 0.20
CA GLU A 172 -2.47 -12.40 1.60
C GLU A 172 -3.82 -11.68 1.75
N GLU A 173 -4.13 -10.71 0.88
CA GLU A 173 -5.48 -10.12 0.78
C GLU A 173 -6.54 -11.19 0.46
N GLU A 174 -6.22 -12.11 -0.47
CA GLU A 174 -7.12 -13.20 -0.86
C GLU A 174 -7.28 -14.24 0.24
N HIS A 175 -6.17 -14.64 0.87
CA HIS A 175 -6.13 -15.55 2.00
C HIS A 175 -7.02 -15.02 3.12
N ARG A 176 -6.77 -13.80 3.61
CA ARG A 176 -7.53 -13.18 4.71
C ARG A 176 -9.02 -13.05 4.46
N MET A 177 -9.39 -12.92 3.20
CA MET A 177 -10.79 -12.84 2.82
C MET A 177 -11.43 -14.24 2.69
N ALA A 178 -10.63 -15.30 2.47
CA ALA A 178 -11.06 -16.69 2.32
C ALA A 178 -11.04 -17.49 3.64
N THR A 179 -10.09 -17.24 4.54
CA THR A 179 -9.98 -17.94 5.82
C THR A 179 -10.95 -17.39 6.88
N PRO A 180 -11.72 -18.24 7.58
CA PRO A 180 -12.38 -17.85 8.82
C PRO A 180 -11.31 -17.47 9.84
N LEU A 181 -11.42 -16.31 10.48
CA LEU A 181 -10.53 -15.88 11.57
C LEU A 181 -10.73 -16.82 12.79
N VAL A 182 -10.08 -17.98 12.78
CA VAL A 182 -9.84 -18.80 13.96
C VAL A 182 -8.47 -18.38 14.49
N GLY A 183 -8.43 -17.89 15.71
CA GLY A 183 -7.17 -17.69 16.42
C GLY A 183 -6.39 -19.00 16.45
N SER A 184 -5.16 -18.95 15.94
CA SER A 184 -4.05 -19.92 16.05
C SER A 184 -4.34 -21.29 16.68
N PHE A 185 -4.09 -22.37 15.92
CA PHE A 185 -3.10 -23.45 16.20
C PHE A 185 -3.46 -24.77 15.46
N THR A 186 -2.47 -25.31 14.74
CA THR A 186 -2.40 -26.63 14.03
C THR A 186 -3.25 -26.75 12.75
N SER A 187 -2.76 -27.19 11.59
CA SER A 187 -1.80 -28.26 11.31
C SER A 187 -1.15 -28.12 9.91
N MET A 188 0.15 -28.42 9.86
CA MET A 188 0.93 -29.05 8.78
C MET A 188 0.46 -28.84 7.31
N ASP A 189 1.10 -27.91 6.60
CA ASP A 189 1.28 -28.05 5.15
C ASP A 189 2.65 -27.52 4.69
N LEU A 190 3.24 -28.25 3.75
CA LEU A 190 4.68 -28.40 3.55
C LEU A 190 5.30 -27.33 2.65
N LEU A 191 5.84 -26.26 3.23
CA LEU A 191 6.92 -25.45 2.63
C LEU A 191 7.78 -24.86 3.77
N HIS A 192 8.85 -25.54 4.17
CA HIS A 192 9.86 -24.95 5.05
C HIS A 192 10.65 -23.88 4.26
N THR A 193 10.28 -22.62 4.44
CA THR A 193 11.24 -21.51 4.38
C THR A 193 11.36 -20.96 5.80
N HIS A 194 12.57 -20.97 6.34
CA HIS A 194 12.96 -20.37 7.62
C HIS A 194 12.37 -18.95 7.77
N ASP A 195 11.18 -18.82 8.35
CA ASP A 195 10.52 -17.51 8.53
C ASP A 195 10.52 -17.03 9.99
N ASN A 196 11.09 -17.83 10.90
CA ASN A 196 11.18 -17.52 12.33
C ASN A 196 12.58 -17.80 12.93
N ASP A 197 13.64 -17.70 12.12
CA ASP A 197 15.00 -17.69 12.66
C ASP A 197 15.42 -16.23 12.90
N TRP A 198 14.79 -15.60 13.88
CA TRP A 198 15.29 -14.36 14.44
C TRP A 198 16.25 -14.78 15.55
N CYS A 199 17.52 -14.43 15.44
CA CYS A 199 18.35 -14.52 16.63
C CYS A 199 17.80 -13.50 17.63
N GLU A 200 17.63 -13.92 18.89
CA GLU A 200 17.02 -13.10 19.95
C GLU A 200 17.82 -11.80 20.27
N ASP A 201 18.92 -11.58 19.56
CA ASP A 201 19.89 -10.49 19.69
C ASP A 201 19.99 -9.57 18.45
N ASP A 202 19.12 -9.74 17.44
CA ASP A 202 19.18 -8.87 16.25
C ASP A 202 18.78 -7.42 16.59
N GLY A 203 19.78 -6.53 16.55
CA GLY A 203 19.63 -5.09 16.73
C GLY A 203 19.40 -4.33 15.43
N CYS A 204 18.68 -3.22 15.49
CA CYS A 204 18.54 -2.30 14.36
C CYS A 204 19.89 -1.60 14.13
N SER A 205 20.58 -1.92 13.03
CA SER A 205 21.90 -1.32 12.73
C SER A 205 21.88 0.19 12.44
N ILE A 206 20.71 0.83 12.39
CA ILE A 206 20.55 2.28 12.21
C ILE A 206 20.58 3.01 13.56
N CYS A 207 19.78 2.58 14.53
CA CYS A 207 19.68 3.22 15.85
C CYS A 207 20.44 2.48 16.96
N LEU A 208 20.95 1.28 16.66
CA LEU A 208 21.66 0.38 17.57
C LEU A 208 20.81 -0.06 18.79
N ILE A 209 19.47 -0.03 18.64
CA ILE A 209 18.50 -0.51 19.64
C ILE A 209 17.95 -1.86 19.18
N ALA A 210 17.56 -2.71 20.14
CA ALA A 210 16.99 -4.02 19.85
C ALA A 210 15.70 -3.91 19.01
N LEU A 211 15.51 -4.84 18.08
CA LEU A 211 14.31 -4.85 17.23
C LEU A 211 13.03 -5.15 18.03
N LYS A 212 13.15 -5.82 19.18
CA LYS A 212 12.04 -6.13 20.10
C LYS A 212 11.44 -4.92 20.82
N ASP A 213 12.23 -3.86 21.06
CA ASP A 213 11.77 -2.66 21.78
C ASP A 213 10.77 -1.83 20.94
N ALA A 214 10.61 -2.18 19.67
CA ALA A 214 9.59 -1.67 18.75
C ALA A 214 8.23 -2.35 18.98
N THR A 215 8.25 -3.62 19.38
CA THR A 215 7.05 -4.43 19.66
C THR A 215 6.46 -4.17 21.05
N ASP A 216 7.12 -3.37 21.87
CA ASP A 216 6.53 -2.85 23.10
C ASP A 216 5.33 -1.97 22.74
N LYS A 217 4.18 -2.31 23.34
CA LYS A 217 2.89 -1.61 23.17
C LYS A 217 2.95 -0.10 23.45
N ALA A 218 4.07 0.40 23.98
CA ALA A 218 4.31 1.80 24.30
C ALA A 218 4.88 2.61 23.11
N THR A 219 5.68 2.01 22.21
CA THR A 219 6.26 2.70 21.03
C THR A 219 5.49 2.39 19.74
N GLY A 220 5.00 1.16 19.58
CA GLY A 220 4.17 0.74 18.45
C GLY A 220 4.87 0.81 17.08
N ASP A 221 6.21 0.85 17.06
CA ASP A 221 7.00 0.89 15.83
C ASP A 221 7.18 -0.54 15.29
N ARG A 222 7.04 -0.73 13.99
CA ARG A 222 7.07 -2.08 13.39
C ARG A 222 8.47 -2.44 12.93
N VAL A 223 8.71 -3.71 12.62
CA VAL A 223 9.98 -4.13 12.03
C VAL A 223 9.78 -4.41 10.54
N LEU A 224 10.57 -3.75 9.70
CA LEU A 224 10.60 -4.02 8.26
C LEU A 224 11.81 -4.86 7.93
N ARG A 225 11.56 -6.08 7.44
CA ARG A 225 12.57 -6.95 6.85
C ARG A 225 12.60 -6.70 5.35
N MET A 226 13.78 -6.42 4.81
CA MET A 226 13.96 -6.18 3.38
C MET A 226 14.01 -7.49 2.59
N GLY A 227 13.78 -7.43 1.28
CA GLY A 227 13.97 -8.60 0.39
C GLY A 227 15.38 -9.20 0.43
N CYS A 228 16.38 -8.44 0.91
CA CYS A 228 17.74 -8.92 1.16
C CYS A 228 17.94 -9.64 2.52
N GLY A 229 16.88 -9.78 3.32
CA GLY A 229 16.92 -10.44 4.64
C GLY A 229 17.18 -9.52 5.84
N HIS A 230 17.89 -8.40 5.67
CA HIS A 230 18.16 -7.46 6.76
C HIS A 230 16.90 -6.75 7.30
N ALA A 231 16.85 -6.56 8.62
CA ALA A 231 15.70 -6.00 9.33
C ALA A 231 16.04 -4.71 10.11
N TYR A 232 15.03 -3.85 10.25
CA TYR A 232 15.16 -2.52 10.86
C TYR A 232 13.81 -2.09 11.45
N HIS A 233 13.82 -1.18 12.41
CA HIS A 233 12.60 -0.46 12.78
C HIS A 233 12.05 0.31 11.57
N GLU A 234 10.73 0.31 11.41
CA GLU A 234 10.03 0.97 10.31
C GLU A 234 10.39 2.46 10.26
N SER A 235 10.34 3.15 11.40
CA SER A 235 10.74 4.55 11.48
C SER A 235 12.19 4.80 11.03
N CYS A 236 13.11 3.90 11.38
CA CYS A 236 14.53 4.02 11.06
C CYS A 236 14.80 3.81 9.57
N ILE A 237 14.28 2.71 9.02
CA ILE A 237 14.56 2.38 7.61
C ILE A 237 13.81 3.28 6.65
N VAL A 238 12.59 3.72 6.99
CA VAL A 238 11.86 4.68 6.15
C VAL A 238 12.67 5.96 5.99
N GLN A 239 13.19 6.54 7.07
CA GLN A 239 14.03 7.76 7.01
C GLN A 239 15.27 7.56 6.14
N TRP A 240 15.89 6.38 6.20
CA TRP A 240 17.01 6.04 5.32
C TRP A 240 16.58 5.98 3.84
N LEU A 241 15.48 5.27 3.56
CA LEU A 241 14.94 5.06 2.21
C LEU A 241 14.45 6.35 1.55
N GLU A 242 14.04 7.35 2.34
CA GLU A 242 13.74 8.69 1.83
C GLU A 242 14.93 9.35 1.12
N ARG A 243 16.16 8.99 1.52
CA ARG A 243 17.42 9.53 0.98
C ARG A 243 18.11 8.56 0.02
N LYS A 244 18.15 7.27 0.35
CA LYS A 244 18.82 6.22 -0.43
C LYS A 244 17.97 4.96 -0.47
N LEU A 245 17.49 4.60 -1.67
CA LEU A 245 16.68 3.40 -1.91
C LEU A 245 17.51 2.10 -1.93
N SER A 246 18.28 1.86 -0.89
CA SER A 246 19.14 0.69 -0.75
C SER A 246 19.26 0.26 0.71
N CYS A 247 19.44 -1.03 0.95
CA CYS A 247 19.75 -1.56 2.27
C CYS A 247 21.00 -0.88 2.87
N PRO A 248 20.94 -0.38 4.12
CA PRO A 248 22.11 0.19 4.82
C PRO A 248 23.32 -0.76 4.89
N LEU A 249 23.07 -2.06 5.07
CA LEU A 249 24.13 -3.06 5.25
C LEU A 249 24.71 -3.58 3.93
N CYS A 250 23.88 -4.11 3.03
CA CYS A 250 24.36 -4.76 1.80
C CYS A 250 24.22 -3.91 0.52
N ARG A 251 23.62 -2.72 0.61
CA ARG A 251 23.39 -1.79 -0.51
C ARG A 251 22.53 -2.32 -1.66
N GLN A 252 21.91 -3.50 -1.52
CA GLN A 252 20.91 -3.98 -2.48
C GLN A 252 19.72 -3.02 -2.52
N VAL A 253 19.14 -2.83 -3.71
CA VAL A 253 18.04 -1.90 -3.93
C VAL A 253 16.82 -2.30 -3.11
N ALA A 254 16.23 -1.34 -2.42
CA ALA A 254 14.99 -1.52 -1.65
C ALA A 254 13.78 -1.48 -2.59
N GLN A 255 13.12 -2.60 -2.79
CA GLN A 255 11.89 -2.69 -3.61
C GLN A 255 10.70 -3.06 -2.74
N ASP A 256 10.84 -4.11 -1.94
CA ASP A 256 9.80 -4.64 -1.06
C ASP A 256 10.39 -5.50 0.08
N GLY A 257 9.50 -5.97 0.94
CA GLY A 257 9.81 -6.95 1.96
C GLY A 257 8.64 -7.24 2.89
N VAL A 258 8.97 -7.70 4.10
CA VAL A 258 8.02 -8.22 5.08
C VAL A 258 7.90 -7.28 6.27
N VAL A 259 6.68 -7.08 6.75
CA VAL A 259 6.40 -6.37 8.01
C VAL A 259 6.22 -7.41 9.12
N HIS A 260 6.92 -7.21 10.23
CA HIS A 260 6.83 -8.01 11.45
C HIS A 260 6.15 -7.21 12.56
#